data_AF-A0A957EV83-F1
#
_entry.id   AF-A0A957EV83-F1
#
_cell.length_a   1.000
_cell.length_b   1.000
_cell.length_c   1.000
_cell.angle_alpha   90.00
_cell.angle_beta   90.00
_cell.angle_gamma   90.00
#
_symmetry.space_group_name_H-M   'P 1'
#
loop_
_entity.id
_entity.type
_entity.pdbx_description
1 polymer ?
#
loop_
_entity_poly.entity_id
_entity_poly.type
_entity_poly.pdbx_seq_one_letter_code
_entity_poly.pdbx_strand_id
1 'polypeptide(L)'
;MDDEILTIYGLWDDLLTSVNHHDHPDCLMSSAEAMIVALTATLYFGRNYALARRWLHKPRLTPAMLGKSRFNHRLCRVAHYFMLPFYLLAEVWKDSNDRQIGINDTFPVPV
;
A
#
# COMPACT_ATOMS: atom_id res chain seq x y z
N MET A 1 -10.23 -2.13 -14.09
CA MET A 1 -8.88 -1.55 -13.93
C MET A 1 -8.91 -0.19 -13.25
N ASP A 2 -9.35 0.91 -13.90
CA ASP A 2 -9.35 2.25 -13.24
C ASP A 2 -10.21 2.27 -11.95
N ASP A 3 -11.40 1.65 -11.98
CA ASP A 3 -12.29 1.56 -10.80
C ASP A 3 -11.71 0.68 -9.68
N GLU A 4 -11.01 -0.41 -10.03
CA GLU A 4 -10.34 -1.28 -9.04
C GLU A 4 -9.18 -0.53 -8.36
N ILE A 5 -8.42 0.22 -9.15
CA ILE A 5 -7.32 1.06 -8.64
C ILE A 5 -7.87 2.16 -7.73
N LEU A 6 -8.99 2.79 -8.09
CA LEU A 6 -9.64 3.79 -7.25
C LEU A 6 -10.24 3.17 -5.98
N THR A 7 -10.74 1.94 -6.06
CA THR A 7 -11.22 1.20 -4.89
C THR A 7 -10.07 0.90 -3.93
N ILE A 8 -8.94 0.44 -4.47
CA ILE A 8 -7.69 0.23 -3.72
C ILE A 8 -7.20 1.56 -3.13
N TYR A 9 -7.35 2.69 -3.86
CA TYR A 9 -7.05 4.02 -3.32
C TYR A 9 -7.83 4.31 -2.06
N GLY A 10 -9.16 4.26 -2.15
CA GLY A 10 -10.02 4.59 -1.00
C GLY A 10 -9.70 3.71 0.20
N LEU A 11 -9.50 2.41 -0.02
CA LEU A 11 -9.12 1.49 1.04
C LEU A 11 -7.82 1.90 1.74
N TRP A 12 -6.77 2.25 1.01
CA TRP A 12 -5.50 2.67 1.61
C TRP A 12 -5.57 4.04 2.26
N ASP A 13 -6.32 4.97 1.69
CA ASP A 13 -6.51 6.31 2.26
C ASP A 13 -7.26 6.25 3.60
N ASP A 14 -8.32 5.44 3.66
CA ASP A 14 -9.08 5.17 4.89
C ASP A 14 -8.21 4.44 5.92
N LEU A 15 -7.41 3.45 5.50
CA LEU A 15 -6.50 2.72 6.39
C LEU A 15 -5.43 3.64 7.00
N LEU A 16 -4.80 4.49 6.18
CA LEU A 16 -3.81 5.46 6.67
C LEU A 16 -4.45 6.45 7.65
N THR A 17 -5.65 6.93 7.33
CA THR A 17 -6.42 7.80 8.22
C THR A 17 -6.74 7.12 9.54
N SER A 18 -7.10 5.83 9.52
CA SER A 18 -7.44 5.05 10.72
C SER A 18 -6.29 4.92 11.73
N VAL A 19 -5.04 4.99 11.25
CA VAL A 19 -3.84 4.93 12.10
C VAL A 19 -3.27 6.31 12.43
N ASN A 20 -4.06 7.36 12.21
CA ASN A 20 -3.66 8.76 12.37
C ASN A 20 -2.44 9.15 11.53
N HIS A 21 -2.20 8.46 10.39
CA HIS A 21 -1.20 8.92 9.44
C HIS A 21 -1.78 10.07 8.63
N HIS A 22 -1.20 11.26 8.80
CA HIS A 22 -1.53 12.43 8.02
C HIS A 22 -0.30 12.87 7.24
N ASP A 23 -0.47 13.04 5.93
CA ASP A 23 0.57 13.64 5.11
C ASP A 23 0.76 15.11 5.47
N HIS A 24 1.99 15.59 5.30
CA HIS A 24 2.29 17.01 5.48
C HIS A 24 1.48 17.84 4.46
N PRO A 25 0.93 19.02 4.84
CA PRO A 25 0.15 19.86 3.93
C PRO A 25 0.85 20.19 2.61
N ASP A 26 2.18 20.35 2.65
CA ASP A 26 3.01 20.64 1.47
C ASP A 26 3.40 19.40 0.64
N CYS A 27 2.85 18.23 0.97
CA CYS A 27 3.19 17.02 0.23
C CYS A 27 2.53 17.04 -1.15
N LEU A 28 3.36 17.05 -2.20
CA LEU A 28 2.88 17.00 -3.58
C LEU A 28 2.17 15.68 -3.93
N MET A 29 2.48 14.59 -3.23
CA MET A 29 1.93 13.27 -3.54
C MET A 29 1.62 12.55 -2.24
N SER A 30 0.36 12.16 -2.05
CA SER A 30 -0.08 11.51 -0.82
C SER A 30 0.57 10.14 -0.64
N SER A 31 0.56 9.63 0.59
CA SER A 31 1.07 8.30 0.91
C SER A 31 0.22 7.23 0.22
N ALA A 32 -1.10 7.39 0.21
CA ALA A 32 -2.01 6.52 -0.54
C ALA A 32 -1.69 6.50 -2.04
N GLU A 33 -1.50 7.67 -2.67
CA GLU A 33 -1.10 7.76 -4.08
C GLU A 33 0.22 7.02 -4.35
N ALA A 34 1.22 7.20 -3.49
CA ALA A 34 2.52 6.55 -3.63
C ALA A 34 2.41 5.02 -3.53
N MET A 35 1.57 4.54 -2.61
CA MET A 35 1.32 3.12 -2.41
C MET A 35 0.60 2.49 -3.60
N ILE A 36 -0.34 3.19 -4.21
CA ILE A 36 -1.04 2.69 -5.40
C ILE A 36 -0.15 2.56 -6.61
N VAL A 37 0.79 3.49 -6.81
CA VAL A 37 1.75 3.33 -7.90
C VAL A 37 2.53 2.03 -7.73
N ALA A 38 2.90 1.68 -6.51
CA ALA A 38 3.59 0.43 -6.23
C ALA A 38 2.69 -0.80 -6.45
N LEU A 39 1.45 -0.77 -5.95
CA LEU A 39 0.50 -1.86 -6.11
C LEU A 39 0.10 -2.08 -7.58
N THR A 40 -0.13 -1.00 -8.30
CA THR A 40 -0.44 -1.06 -9.73
C THR A 40 0.75 -1.61 -10.51
N ALA A 41 1.98 -1.23 -10.13
CA ALA A 41 3.19 -1.80 -10.72
C ALA A 41 3.29 -3.31 -10.50
N THR A 42 3.01 -3.78 -9.28
CA THR A 42 3.10 -5.21 -8.95
C THR A 42 1.96 -6.03 -9.57
N LEU A 43 0.74 -5.49 -9.61
CA LEU A 43 -0.45 -6.19 -10.10
C LEU A 43 -0.54 -6.23 -11.63
N TYR A 44 -0.21 -5.12 -12.31
CA TYR A 44 -0.54 -4.96 -13.74
C TYR A 44 0.68 -4.77 -14.65
N PHE A 45 1.83 -4.38 -14.11
CA PHE A 45 3.00 -4.01 -14.91
C PHE A 45 4.25 -4.84 -14.61
N GLY A 46 4.12 -6.01 -13.98
CA GLY A 46 5.24 -6.91 -13.72
C GLY A 46 6.36 -6.25 -12.90
N ARG A 47 5.99 -5.40 -11.93
CA ARG A 47 6.89 -4.57 -11.09
C ARG A 47 7.61 -3.45 -11.84
N ASN A 48 7.13 -3.08 -13.02
CA ASN A 48 7.65 -1.90 -13.73
C ASN A 48 7.06 -0.61 -13.17
N TYR A 49 7.68 -0.11 -12.09
CA TYR A 49 7.28 1.14 -11.44
C TYR A 49 7.33 2.35 -12.38
N ALA A 50 8.25 2.40 -13.34
CA ALA A 50 8.33 3.52 -14.28
C ALA A 50 7.13 3.57 -15.22
N LEU A 51 6.65 2.41 -15.68
CA LEU A 51 5.48 2.29 -16.53
C LEU A 51 4.20 2.59 -15.76
N ALA A 52 4.00 1.97 -14.60
CA ALA A 52 2.85 2.21 -13.73
C ALA A 52 2.68 3.69 -13.42
N ARG A 53 3.80 4.37 -13.13
CA ARG A 53 3.81 5.77 -12.78
C ARG A 53 3.49 6.71 -13.94
N ARG A 54 3.91 6.37 -15.17
CA ARG A 54 3.50 7.10 -16.38
C ARG A 54 2.02 6.89 -16.67
N TRP A 55 1.52 5.68 -16.45
CA TRP A 55 0.14 5.33 -16.72
C TRP A 55 -0.84 5.96 -15.71
N LEU A 56 -0.45 6.03 -14.43
CA LEU A 56 -1.25 6.63 -13.36
C LEU A 56 -1.22 8.16 -13.33
N HIS A 57 -0.30 8.79 -14.06
CA HIS A 57 -0.21 10.24 -14.20
C HIS A 57 -1.39 10.79 -15.03
N LYS A 58 -2.56 10.76 -14.41
CA LYS A 58 -3.87 11.21 -14.91
C LYS A 58 -4.50 12.09 -13.82
N PRO A 59 -5.28 13.12 -14.19
CA PRO A 59 -5.90 14.04 -13.22
C PRO A 59 -6.76 13.36 -12.15
N ARG A 60 -7.39 12.22 -12.48
CA ARG A 60 -8.28 11.48 -11.57
C ARG A 60 -7.57 10.51 -10.62
N LEU A 61 -6.30 10.21 -10.85
CA LEU A 61 -5.58 9.17 -10.11
C LEU A 61 -4.41 9.74 -9.32
N THR A 62 -3.48 10.41 -10.00
CA THR A 62 -2.31 11.03 -9.36
C THR A 62 -1.90 12.29 -10.13
N PRO A 63 -2.54 13.44 -9.86
CA PRO A 63 -2.32 14.67 -10.63
C PRO A 63 -0.90 15.24 -10.46
N ALA A 64 -0.25 15.00 -9.32
CA ALA A 64 1.05 15.58 -8.98
C ALA A 64 2.17 14.51 -8.89
N MET A 65 2.37 13.80 -10.01
CA MET A 65 3.30 12.66 -10.05
C MET A 65 4.77 13.06 -9.85
N LEU A 66 5.43 12.42 -8.87
CA LEU A 66 6.84 12.68 -8.56
C LEU A 66 7.81 12.12 -9.61
N GLY A 67 9.00 12.73 -9.74
CA GLY A 67 10.15 12.23 -10.53
C GLY A 67 10.73 10.90 -9.99
N LYS A 68 11.57 10.18 -10.77
CA LYS A 68 11.99 8.78 -10.44
C LYS A 68 12.58 8.64 -9.05
N SER A 69 13.61 9.44 -8.76
CA SER A 69 14.27 9.46 -7.45
C SER A 69 13.30 9.87 -6.34
N ARG A 70 12.57 10.99 -6.51
CA ARG A 70 11.61 11.48 -5.50
C ARG A 70 10.53 10.46 -5.16
N PHE A 71 9.97 9.81 -6.18
CA PHE A 71 9.01 8.73 -6.00
C PHE A 71 9.62 7.57 -5.20
N ASN A 72 10.85 7.14 -5.53
CA ASN A 72 11.50 6.06 -4.79
C ASN A 72 11.69 6.40 -3.31
N HIS A 73 12.17 7.60 -2.99
CA HIS A 73 12.29 8.05 -1.60
C HIS A 73 10.92 8.10 -0.89
N ARG A 74 9.87 8.58 -1.58
CA ARG A 74 8.51 8.60 -1.03
C ARG A 74 8.01 7.19 -0.76
N LEU A 75 8.19 6.26 -1.70
CA LEU A 75 7.80 4.87 -1.56
C LEU A 75 8.51 4.20 -0.38
N CYS A 76 9.82 4.41 -0.23
CA CYS A 76 10.57 3.89 0.91
C CYS A 76 10.02 4.39 2.26
N ARG A 77 9.57 5.65 2.33
CA ARG A 77 8.99 6.22 3.57
C ARG A 77 7.67 5.58 3.93
N VAL A 78 6.86 5.18 2.95
CA VAL A 78 5.53 4.58 3.18
C VAL A 78 5.55 3.05 3.15
N ALA A 79 6.68 2.43 2.87
CA ALA A 79 6.78 0.99 2.65
C ALA A 79 6.32 0.15 3.84
N HIS A 80 6.50 0.64 5.07
CA HIS A 80 6.08 -0.06 6.28
C HIS A 80 4.55 -0.17 6.39
N TYR A 81 3.79 0.76 5.80
CA TYR A 81 2.33 0.70 5.80
C TYR A 81 1.78 -0.47 4.97
N PHE A 82 2.56 -1.08 4.07
CA PHE A 82 2.11 -2.29 3.37
C PHE A 82 1.86 -3.48 4.31
N MET A 83 2.45 -3.49 5.51
CA MET A 83 2.19 -4.52 6.51
C MET A 83 0.90 -4.27 7.30
N LEU A 84 0.37 -3.05 7.27
CA LEU A 84 -0.73 -2.61 8.12
C LEU A 84 -2.00 -3.47 7.99
N PRO A 85 -2.46 -3.84 6.78
CA PRO A 85 -3.63 -4.71 6.63
C PRO A 85 -3.41 -6.08 7.29
N PHE A 86 -2.20 -6.63 7.21
CA PHE A 86 -1.88 -7.93 7.82
C PHE A 86 -1.95 -7.86 9.35
N TYR A 87 -1.44 -6.78 9.94
CA TYR A 87 -1.55 -6.57 11.39
C TYR A 87 -3.01 -6.41 11.83
N LEU A 88 -3.79 -5.59 11.12
CA LEU A 88 -5.21 -5.40 11.44
C LEU A 88 -6.01 -6.69 11.32
N LEU A 89 -5.79 -7.45 10.24
CA LEU A 89 -6.47 -8.71 10.02
C LEU A 89 -6.08 -9.75 11.09
N ALA A 90 -4.80 -9.76 11.49
CA ALA A 90 -4.32 -10.62 12.56
C ALA A 90 -4.97 -10.29 13.91
N GLU A 91 -5.09 -9.02 14.28
CA GLU A 91 -5.79 -8.61 15.52
C GLU A 91 -7.27 -9.01 15.50
N VAL A 92 -7.98 -8.72 14.40
CA VAL A 92 -9.39 -9.10 14.25
C VAL A 92 -9.58 -10.61 14.41
N TRP A 93 -8.67 -11.41 13.86
CA TRP A 93 -8.72 -12.87 14.00
C TRP A 93 -8.33 -13.37 15.38
N LYS A 94 -7.39 -12.73 16.08
CA LYS A 94 -7.08 -13.08 17.48
C LYS A 94 -8.29 -12.85 18.38
N ASP A 95 -8.95 -11.71 18.24
CA ASP A 95 -10.13 -11.36 19.03
C ASP A 95 -11.30 -12.32 18.75
N SER A 96 -11.40 -12.81 17.52
CA SER A 96 -12.44 -13.78 17.11
C SER A 96 -12.08 -15.23 17.44
N ASN A 97 -10.87 -15.52 17.95
CA ASN A 97 -10.38 -16.86 18.22
C ASN A 97 -10.42 -17.18 19.72
N ASP A 98 -11.59 -17.54 20.22
CA ASP A 98 -11.82 -17.94 21.63
C ASP A 98 -10.86 -19.04 22.14
N ARG A 99 -10.35 -19.88 21.22
CA ARG A 99 -9.50 -21.02 21.57
C ARG A 99 -8.00 -20.72 21.50
N GLN A 100 -7.62 -19.53 21.01
CA GLN A 100 -6.22 -19.13 20.75
C GLN A 100 -5.41 -20.16 19.96
N ILE A 101 -6.06 -20.99 19.13
CA ILE A 101 -5.38 -21.99 18.31
C ILE A 101 -4.81 -21.28 17.10
N GLY A 102 -3.49 -21.08 17.08
CA GLY A 102 -2.75 -20.66 15.90
C GLY A 102 -2.07 -21.87 15.25
N ILE A 103 -2.26 -22.07 13.95
CA ILE A 103 -1.41 -22.99 13.18
C ILE A 103 -0.10 -22.25 12.95
N ASN A 104 0.93 -22.59 13.72
CA ASN A 104 2.28 -22.11 13.44
C ASN A 104 2.76 -22.89 12.22
N ASP A 105 2.83 -22.23 11.06
CA ASP A 105 3.29 -22.85 9.82
C ASP A 105 4.75 -23.27 10.03
N THR A 106 4.92 -24.54 10.41
CA THR A 106 6.22 -25.11 10.71
C THR A 106 6.81 -25.49 9.37
N PHE A 107 7.32 -24.51 8.62
CA PHE A 107 8.21 -24.81 7.51
C PHE A 107 9.40 -25.56 8.11
N PRO A 108 9.61 -26.84 7.77
CA PRO A 108 10.76 -27.56 8.29
C PRO A 108 12.01 -26.88 7.74
N VAL A 109 12.79 -26.26 8.62
CA VAL A 109 14.14 -25.81 8.28
C VAL A 109 14.98 -27.08 8.18
N PRO A 110 15.55 -27.42 7.00
CA PRO A 110 16.42 -28.57 6.89
C PRO A 110 17.65 -28.37 7.79
N VAL A 111 17.92 -29.34 8.67
CA VAL A 111 19.14 -29.46 9.47
C VAL A 111 20.27 -30.09 8.66
#